data_AF-A0A098RZW0-F1
#
_entry.id   AF-A0A098RZW0-F1
#
_cell.length_a   1.000
_cell.length_b   1.000
_cell.length_c   1.000
_cell.angle_alpha   90.00
_cell.angle_beta   90.00
_cell.angle_gamma   90.00
#
_symmetry.space_group_name_H-M   'P 1'
#
loop_
_entity.id
_entity.type
_entity.pdbx_description
1 polymer ?
#
loop_
_entity_poly.entity_id
_entity_poly.type
_entity_poly.pdbx_seq_one_letter_code
_entity_poly.pdbx_strand_id
1 'polypeptide(L)'
;MITSLDQLDLHKKYSYADYLTWNLGERVELLRGYVRKMAPAPSDEHQRISSFLHGTIWYHLRQKECEVRHAPYDVRLIIPSDTPLSSRRRKSATSLSDEEIETVVQPDILVICDPAKIDDRGCLGAPDLIIEILSRGNNKEDTEEKFTIYESAGVPEYWIVHPFEQTITVYRPDSSGRYAGSRPFAPGSQLTSEILKELEIPVAEVFSRK
;
A
#
# COMPACT_ATOMS: atom_id res chain seq x y z
N MET A 1 18.43 12.67 -18.31
CA MET A 1 17.32 11.74 -18.04
C MET A 1 17.94 10.45 -17.54
N ILE A 2 17.51 9.97 -16.37
CA ILE A 2 18.00 8.71 -15.78
C ILE A 2 17.20 7.57 -16.41
N THR A 3 17.89 6.56 -16.94
CA THR A 3 17.26 5.45 -17.69
C THR A 3 17.65 4.07 -17.16
N SER A 4 18.61 4.00 -16.24
CA SER A 4 19.03 2.78 -15.56
C SER A 4 19.25 3.05 -14.07
N LEU A 5 18.96 2.05 -13.22
CA LEU A 5 19.20 2.13 -11.78
C LEU A 5 20.66 2.36 -11.42
N ASP A 6 21.61 1.91 -12.24
CA ASP A 6 23.05 2.07 -11.97
C ASP A 6 23.49 3.55 -12.03
N GLN A 7 22.63 4.44 -12.54
CA GLN A 7 22.85 5.89 -12.56
C GLN A 7 22.35 6.57 -11.27
N LEU A 8 21.65 5.84 -10.40
CA LEU A 8 21.15 6.33 -9.12
C LEU A 8 22.08 5.90 -7.98
N ASP A 9 22.22 6.78 -7.00
CA ASP A 9 22.86 6.46 -5.74
C ASP A 9 21.81 5.93 -4.77
N LEU A 10 21.75 4.60 -4.57
CA LEU A 10 20.75 3.95 -3.72
C LEU A 10 20.88 4.31 -2.22
N HIS A 11 21.97 4.98 -1.83
CA HIS A 11 22.17 5.49 -0.48
C HIS A 11 21.74 6.95 -0.32
N LYS A 12 21.36 7.62 -1.41
CA LYS A 12 20.87 8.99 -1.42
C LYS A 12 19.33 9.01 -1.33
N LYS A 13 18.81 10.08 -0.73
CA LYS A 13 17.39 10.43 -0.75
C LYS A 13 16.99 11.15 -2.04
N TYR A 14 15.81 10.80 -2.53
CA TYR A 14 15.15 11.37 -3.69
C TYR A 14 13.71 11.76 -3.35
N SER A 15 13.23 12.78 -4.04
CA SER A 15 11.84 13.25 -3.98
C SER A 15 11.00 12.66 -5.12
N TYR A 16 9.70 12.85 -5.07
CA TYR A 16 8.82 12.51 -6.18
C TYR A 16 9.11 13.37 -7.41
N ALA A 17 9.53 14.63 -7.22
CA ALA A 17 10.02 15.47 -8.32
C ALA A 17 11.21 14.81 -9.04
N ASP A 18 12.16 14.21 -8.32
CA ASP A 18 13.25 13.43 -8.92
C ASP A 18 12.71 12.20 -9.66
N TYR A 19 11.85 11.42 -9.00
CA TYR A 19 11.23 10.20 -9.53
C TYR A 19 10.56 10.42 -10.90
N LEU A 20 9.85 11.53 -11.07
CA LEU A 20 9.18 11.90 -12.33
C LEU A 20 10.15 12.18 -13.49
N THR A 21 11.43 12.44 -13.21
CA THR A 21 12.46 12.65 -14.25
C THR A 21 13.08 11.35 -14.76
N TRP A 22 12.76 10.23 -14.13
CA TRP A 22 13.34 8.94 -14.46
C TRP A 22 12.50 8.22 -15.51
N ASN A 23 13.18 7.55 -16.43
CA ASN A 23 12.59 6.67 -17.44
C ASN A 23 13.24 5.29 -17.32
N LEU A 24 13.06 4.67 -16.15
CA LEU A 24 13.61 3.36 -15.83
C LEU A 24 12.79 2.28 -16.55
N GLY A 25 13.48 1.26 -17.07
CA GLY A 25 12.83 0.06 -17.60
C GLY A 25 12.27 -0.87 -16.51
N GLU A 26 12.73 -0.69 -15.26
CA GLU A 26 12.28 -1.42 -14.08
C GLU A 26 11.45 -0.53 -13.16
N ARG A 27 10.56 -1.14 -12.38
CA ARG A 27 9.74 -0.42 -11.40
C ARG A 27 10.47 -0.29 -10.08
N VAL A 28 10.32 0.87 -9.46
CA VAL A 28 10.93 1.20 -8.18
C VAL A 28 9.92 1.89 -7.29
N GLU A 29 10.12 1.78 -5.98
CA GLU A 29 9.41 2.55 -4.97
C GLU A 29 10.38 3.54 -4.32
N LEU A 30 9.84 4.61 -3.73
CA LEU A 30 10.57 5.48 -2.83
C LEU A 30 10.09 5.21 -1.40
N LEU A 31 10.95 4.64 -0.56
CA LEU A 31 10.65 4.43 0.85
C LEU A 31 11.44 5.46 1.68
N ARG A 32 10.76 6.51 2.17
CA ARG A 32 11.37 7.62 2.93
C ARG A 32 12.56 8.27 2.19
N GLY A 33 12.41 8.37 0.87
CA GLY A 33 13.36 8.97 -0.07
C GLY A 33 14.35 7.96 -0.66
N TYR A 34 14.46 6.75 -0.11
CA TYR A 34 15.40 5.77 -0.62
C TYR A 34 14.76 4.93 -1.72
N VAL A 35 15.50 4.73 -2.80
CA VAL A 35 15.07 3.89 -3.92
C VAL A 35 15.05 2.43 -3.47
N ARG A 36 13.92 1.75 -3.70
CA ARG A 36 13.77 0.31 -3.53
C ARG A 36 13.39 -0.31 -4.87
N LYS A 37 14.11 -1.37 -5.25
CA LYS A 37 13.73 -2.16 -6.41
C LYS A 37 12.48 -2.94 -6.05
N MET A 38 11.47 -2.91 -6.90
CA MET A 38 10.33 -3.81 -6.72
C MET A 38 10.77 -5.27 -6.92
N ALA A 39 10.04 -6.18 -6.28
CA ALA A 39 10.19 -7.60 -6.55
C ALA A 39 9.97 -7.90 -8.06
N PRO A 40 10.51 -9.01 -8.58
CA PRO A 40 10.21 -9.49 -9.92
C PRO A 40 8.70 -9.65 -10.15
N ALA A 41 8.32 -9.87 -11.42
CA ALA A 41 6.93 -10.09 -11.78
C ALA A 41 6.24 -11.11 -10.85
N PRO A 42 5.00 -10.82 -10.40
CA PRO A 42 4.30 -11.67 -9.44
C PRO A 42 4.03 -13.07 -9.99
N SER A 43 3.94 -14.06 -9.09
CA SER A 43 3.57 -15.43 -9.46
C SER A 43 2.10 -15.54 -9.88
N ASP A 44 1.74 -16.62 -10.56
CA ASP A 44 0.34 -16.92 -10.88
C ASP A 44 -0.54 -17.00 -9.61
N GLU A 45 -0.02 -17.60 -8.54
CA GLU A 45 -0.72 -17.68 -7.25
C GLU A 45 -1.00 -16.29 -6.66
N HIS A 46 -0.01 -15.38 -6.73
CA HIS A 46 -0.18 -13.98 -6.33
C HIS A 46 -1.27 -13.30 -7.16
N GLN A 47 -1.21 -13.45 -8.49
CA GLN A 47 -2.19 -12.83 -9.38
C GLN A 47 -3.61 -13.36 -9.16
N ARG A 48 -3.77 -14.65 -8.88
CA ARG A 48 -5.08 -15.26 -8.59
C ARG A 48 -5.67 -14.71 -7.28
N ILE A 49 -4.86 -14.63 -6.22
CA ILE A 49 -5.27 -14.06 -4.93
C ILE A 49 -5.66 -12.59 -5.11
N SER A 50 -4.80 -11.81 -5.79
CA SER A 50 -5.05 -10.39 -6.08
C SER A 50 -6.36 -10.20 -6.86
N SER A 51 -6.56 -10.98 -7.93
CA SER A 51 -7.77 -10.93 -8.75
C SER A 51 -9.04 -11.25 -7.97
N PHE A 52 -8.99 -12.27 -7.10
CA PHE A 52 -10.12 -12.65 -6.26
C PHE A 52 -10.48 -11.55 -5.26
N LEU A 53 -9.49 -11.03 -4.52
CA LEU A 53 -9.70 -9.98 -3.53
C LEU A 53 -10.21 -8.71 -4.20
N HIS A 54 -9.55 -8.27 -5.28
CA HIS A 54 -9.95 -7.08 -6.03
C HIS A 54 -11.37 -7.21 -6.57
N GLY A 55 -11.71 -8.34 -7.22
CA GLY A 55 -13.05 -8.56 -7.78
C GLY A 55 -14.15 -8.58 -6.72
N THR A 56 -13.87 -9.19 -5.56
CA THR A 56 -14.80 -9.25 -4.42
C THR A 56 -15.03 -7.86 -3.83
N ILE A 57 -13.95 -7.11 -3.61
CA ILE A 57 -14.02 -5.74 -3.08
C ILE A 57 -14.72 -4.81 -4.08
N TRP A 58 -14.35 -4.87 -5.36
CA TRP A 58 -14.97 -4.06 -6.41
C TRP A 58 -16.47 -4.29 -6.49
N TYR A 59 -16.91 -5.56 -6.46
CA TYR A 59 -18.33 -5.89 -6.50
C TYR A 59 -19.08 -5.31 -5.29
N HIS A 60 -18.48 -5.40 -4.11
CA HIS A 60 -19.03 -4.83 -2.88
C HIS A 60 -19.12 -3.29 -2.93
N LEU A 61 -18.19 -2.63 -3.63
CA LEU A 61 -18.10 -1.17 -3.73
C LEU A 61 -18.91 -0.56 -4.89
N ARG A 62 -19.49 -1.35 -5.80
CA ARG A 62 -20.13 -0.86 -7.04
C ARG A 62 -21.20 0.22 -6.89
N GLN A 63 -21.78 0.39 -5.70
CA GLN A 63 -22.81 1.41 -5.40
C GLN A 63 -22.44 2.25 -4.16
N LYS A 64 -21.15 2.31 -3.83
CA LYS A 64 -20.59 3.05 -2.69
C LYS A 64 -19.65 4.14 -3.22
N GLU A 65 -19.28 5.08 -2.36
CA GLU A 65 -18.39 6.19 -2.72
C GLU A 65 -16.91 5.76 -2.84
N CYS A 66 -16.52 4.69 -2.16
CA CYS A 66 -15.14 4.21 -2.22
C CYS A 66 -14.83 3.44 -3.50
N GLU A 67 -13.59 3.55 -3.95
CA GLU A 67 -13.07 2.89 -5.13
C GLU A 67 -11.88 1.99 -4.80
N VAL A 68 -11.79 0.83 -5.46
CA VAL A 68 -10.64 -0.07 -5.38
C VAL A 68 -9.73 0.11 -6.60
N ARG A 69 -8.42 -0.01 -6.38
CA ARG A 69 -7.36 -0.02 -7.40
C ARG A 69 -6.40 -1.18 -7.14
N HIS A 70 -5.57 -1.50 -8.12
CA HIS A 70 -4.55 -2.55 -8.02
C HIS A 70 -3.22 -2.06 -8.63
N ALA A 71 -2.11 -2.69 -8.26
CA ALA A 71 -0.81 -2.41 -8.87
C ALA A 71 -0.80 -2.69 -10.39
N PRO A 72 -0.02 -1.94 -11.20
CA PRO A 72 0.78 -0.76 -10.84
C PRO A 72 -0.10 0.47 -10.59
N TYR A 73 0.07 1.10 -9.43
CA TYR A 73 -0.63 2.33 -9.06
C TYR A 73 0.15 3.07 -7.97
N ASP A 74 0.63 4.28 -8.26
CA ASP A 74 1.45 5.04 -7.31
C ASP A 74 0.59 5.60 -6.17
N VAL A 75 1.07 5.43 -4.95
CA VAL A 75 0.53 6.05 -3.74
C VAL A 75 1.62 6.91 -3.11
N ARG A 76 1.41 8.23 -3.15
CA ARG A 76 2.33 9.22 -2.58
C ARG A 76 1.95 9.49 -1.14
N LEU A 77 2.65 8.87 -0.21
CA LEU A 77 2.35 8.93 1.21
C LEU A 77 2.97 10.17 1.85
N ILE A 78 2.14 10.86 2.64
CA ILE A 78 2.58 11.99 3.44
C ILE A 78 2.90 11.45 4.83
N ILE A 79 4.18 11.21 5.08
CA ILE A 79 4.64 10.83 6.42
C ILE A 79 4.94 12.12 7.19
N PRO A 80 4.29 12.35 8.36
CA PRO A 80 4.71 13.42 9.25
C PRO A 80 6.17 13.13 9.63
N SER A 81 7.12 13.88 9.07
CA SER A 81 8.53 13.71 9.46
C SER A 81 8.70 13.91 10.97
N ASP A 82 9.80 13.44 11.54
CA ASP A 82 10.19 13.54 12.96
C ASP A 82 10.25 14.98 13.54
N THR A 83 9.85 16.00 12.78
CA THR A 83 9.61 17.35 13.31
C THR A 83 8.33 17.39 14.15
N PRO A 84 8.38 17.91 15.39
CA PRO A 84 7.25 17.91 16.30
C PRO A 84 6.00 18.54 15.69
N LEU A 85 4.86 17.88 15.88
CA LEU A 85 3.52 18.31 15.41
C LEU A 85 3.18 19.76 15.81
N SER A 86 3.81 20.28 16.86
CA SER A 86 3.65 21.66 17.38
C SER A 86 4.27 22.75 16.51
N SER A 87 5.14 22.41 15.54
CA SER A 87 5.82 23.39 14.68
C SER A 87 5.33 23.39 13.23
N ARG A 88 4.33 22.55 12.90
CA ARG A 88 3.73 22.48 11.58
C ARG A 88 2.26 22.88 11.61
N ARG A 89 1.92 23.93 10.86
CA ARG A 89 0.57 24.06 10.30
C ARG A 89 0.29 22.78 9.52
N ARG A 90 -0.80 22.07 9.83
CA ARG A 90 -1.31 20.96 9.00
C ARG A 90 -1.50 21.50 7.57
N LYS A 91 -0.50 21.33 6.70
CA LYS A 91 -0.66 21.57 5.28
C LYS A 91 -1.64 20.53 4.77
N SER A 92 -2.66 20.97 4.06
CA SER A 92 -3.53 20.09 3.28
C SER A 92 -2.67 19.26 2.32
N ALA A 93 -3.07 18.02 2.01
CA ALA A 93 -2.42 17.20 0.98
C ALA A 93 -2.30 17.97 -0.36
N THR A 94 -3.25 18.86 -0.66
CA THR A 94 -3.27 19.74 -1.83
C THR A 94 -2.24 20.89 -1.80
N SER A 95 -1.37 20.97 -0.78
CA SER A 95 -0.38 22.04 -0.59
C SER A 95 1.05 21.53 -0.48
N LEU A 96 1.27 20.24 -0.72
CA LEU A 96 2.62 19.67 -0.81
C LEU A 96 3.08 19.69 -2.26
N SER A 97 4.29 20.19 -2.46
CA SER A 97 5.00 20.12 -3.74
C SER A 97 5.59 18.72 -3.96
N ASP A 98 5.88 18.35 -5.21
CA ASP A 98 6.46 17.04 -5.53
C ASP A 98 7.87 16.88 -4.91
N GLU A 99 8.57 17.99 -4.65
CA GLU A 99 9.85 18.04 -3.94
C GLU A 99 9.74 17.68 -2.46
N GLU A 100 8.56 17.86 -1.84
CA GLU A 100 8.31 17.52 -0.43
C GLU A 100 7.88 16.06 -0.24
N ILE A 101 7.58 15.33 -1.31
CA ILE A 101 7.12 13.94 -1.27
C ILE A 101 8.33 13.01 -1.38
N GLU A 102 8.66 12.30 -0.31
CA GLU A 102 9.77 11.33 -0.28
C GLU A 102 9.30 9.86 -0.29
N THR A 103 7.99 9.60 -0.13
CA THR A 103 7.47 8.23 -0.04
C THR A 103 6.45 7.95 -1.14
N VAL A 104 6.79 7.00 -2.00
CA VAL A 104 5.97 6.53 -3.11
C VAL A 104 5.98 5.00 -3.09
N VAL A 105 4.81 4.41 -2.94
CA VAL A 105 4.61 2.96 -2.84
C VAL A 105 3.63 2.49 -3.90
N GLN A 106 3.70 1.21 -4.27
CA GLN A 106 2.79 0.55 -5.20
C GLN A 106 2.23 -0.72 -4.57
N PRO A 107 1.22 -0.60 -3.67
CA PRO A 107 0.62 -1.75 -3.02
C PRO A 107 -0.17 -2.60 -4.02
N ASP A 108 -0.32 -3.90 -3.75
CA ASP A 108 -1.02 -4.81 -4.65
C ASP A 108 -2.49 -4.43 -4.87
N ILE A 109 -3.19 -4.06 -3.78
CA ILE A 109 -4.57 -3.57 -3.81
C ILE A 109 -4.71 -2.42 -2.81
N LEU A 110 -5.51 -1.43 -3.16
CA LEU A 110 -5.87 -0.33 -2.26
C LEU A 110 -7.33 0.10 -2.44
N VAL A 111 -7.92 0.65 -1.38
CA VAL A 111 -9.24 1.31 -1.42
C VAL A 111 -9.10 2.77 -1.01
N ILE A 112 -9.76 3.64 -1.75
CA ILE A 112 -9.78 5.09 -1.53
C ILE A 112 -11.24 5.53 -1.44
N CYS A 113 -11.64 6.11 -0.31
CA CYS A 113 -13.00 6.60 -0.08
C CYS A 113 -13.14 8.11 -0.31
N ASP A 114 -12.03 8.86 -0.24
CA ASP A 114 -12.01 10.29 -0.49
C ASP A 114 -11.50 10.58 -1.91
N PRO A 115 -12.35 11.01 -2.85
CA PRO A 115 -11.94 11.29 -4.23
C PRO A 115 -10.94 12.45 -4.32
N ALA A 116 -10.83 13.32 -3.30
CA ALA A 116 -9.83 14.39 -3.28
C ALA A 116 -8.38 13.86 -3.15
N LYS A 117 -8.21 12.58 -2.77
CA LYS A 117 -6.91 11.90 -2.77
C LYS A 117 -6.51 11.39 -4.16
N ILE A 118 -7.37 11.44 -5.16
CA ILE A 118 -7.13 10.85 -6.49
C ILE A 118 -6.78 11.95 -7.49
N ASP A 119 -5.64 11.80 -8.18
CA ASP A 119 -5.28 12.60 -9.35
C ASP A 119 -4.77 11.69 -10.50
N ASP A 120 -4.39 12.29 -11.63
CA ASP A 120 -3.88 11.56 -12.81
C ASP A 120 -2.61 10.75 -12.55
N ARG A 121 -1.92 11.00 -11.43
CA ARG A 121 -0.67 10.35 -11.02
C ARG A 121 -0.88 9.29 -9.94
N GLY A 122 -2.12 9.07 -9.49
CA GLY A 122 -2.48 8.03 -8.53
C GLY A 122 -3.12 8.58 -7.27
N CYS A 123 -2.76 8.00 -6.11
CA CYS A 123 -3.25 8.44 -4.81
C CYS A 123 -2.27 9.42 -4.16
N LEU A 124 -2.75 10.54 -3.61
CA LEU A 124 -2.00 11.48 -2.79
C LEU A 124 -2.54 11.45 -1.36
N GLY A 125 -1.72 10.95 -0.44
CA GLY A 125 -2.11 10.67 0.95
C GLY A 125 -2.43 9.19 1.18
N ALA A 126 -2.78 8.87 2.43
CA ALA A 126 -3.06 7.50 2.86
C ALA A 126 -4.41 6.99 2.29
N PRO A 127 -4.40 5.84 1.58
CA PRO A 127 -5.63 5.10 1.27
C PRO A 127 -6.34 4.63 2.53
N ASP A 128 -7.61 4.30 2.39
CA ASP A 128 -8.46 3.84 3.49
C ASP A 128 -8.21 2.36 3.83
N LEU A 129 -7.78 1.55 2.83
CA LEU A 129 -7.30 0.19 2.99
C LEU A 129 -6.11 -0.05 2.06
N ILE A 130 -5.07 -0.73 2.55
CA ILE A 130 -3.98 -1.31 1.75
C ILE A 130 -3.96 -2.83 1.97
N ILE A 131 -3.72 -3.59 0.90
CA ILE A 131 -3.50 -5.04 0.96
C ILE A 131 -2.19 -5.34 0.23
N GLU A 132 -1.28 -6.03 0.92
CA GLU A 132 -0.03 -6.55 0.36
C GLU A 132 -0.08 -8.08 0.36
N ILE A 133 0.32 -8.69 -0.76
CA ILE A 133 0.34 -10.14 -0.94
C ILE A 133 1.80 -10.58 -0.99
N LEU A 134 2.24 -11.27 0.06
CA LEU A 134 3.64 -11.66 0.16
C LEU A 134 4.00 -12.69 -0.91
N SER A 135 5.13 -12.48 -1.59
CA SER A 135 5.78 -13.50 -2.40
C SER A 135 6.73 -14.35 -1.54
N ARG A 136 7.09 -15.55 -2.02
CA ARG A 136 8.04 -16.45 -1.34
C ARG A 136 9.43 -15.82 -1.12
N GLY A 137 9.76 -14.77 -1.88
CA GLY A 137 11.04 -14.07 -1.82
C GLY A 137 10.95 -12.68 -1.20
N ASN A 138 9.82 -12.30 -0.57
CA ASN A 138 9.70 -10.98 0.05
C ASN A 138 10.82 -10.77 1.06
N ASN A 139 11.52 -9.64 0.95
CA ASN A 139 12.48 -9.24 1.96
C ASN A 139 11.72 -8.88 3.23
N LYS A 140 12.09 -9.52 4.35
CA LYS A 140 11.54 -9.23 5.66
C LYS A 140 11.71 -7.76 6.03
N GLU A 141 12.87 -7.19 5.70
CA GLU A 141 13.17 -5.76 5.97
C GLU A 141 12.24 -4.84 5.18
N ASP A 142 11.93 -5.16 3.92
CA ASP A 142 10.99 -4.38 3.09
C ASP A 142 9.57 -4.45 3.64
N THR A 143 9.15 -5.64 4.08
CA THR A 143 7.83 -5.84 4.70
C THR A 143 7.69 -5.06 6.01
N GLU A 144 8.73 -5.07 6.86
CA GLU A 144 8.79 -4.29 8.09
C GLU A 144 8.85 -2.78 7.82
N GLU A 145 9.64 -2.35 6.84
CA GLU A 145 9.74 -0.95 6.43
C GLU A 145 8.37 -0.42 5.96
N LYS A 146 7.69 -1.13 5.05
CA LYS A 146 6.35 -0.78 4.58
C LYS A 146 5.31 -0.75 5.69
N PHE A 147 5.34 -1.72 6.61
CA PHE A 147 4.48 -1.71 7.79
C PHE A 147 4.59 -0.40 8.56
N THR A 148 5.82 0.02 8.90
CA THR A 148 6.04 1.27 9.64
C THR A 148 5.64 2.51 8.84
N ILE A 149 5.81 2.48 7.51
CA ILE A 149 5.41 3.55 6.60
C ILE A 149 3.90 3.71 6.59
N TYR A 150 3.13 2.62 6.45
CA TYR A 150 1.67 2.65 6.43
C TYR A 150 1.10 3.09 7.77
N GLU A 151 1.66 2.60 8.88
CA GLU A 151 1.32 3.06 10.23
C GLU A 151 1.59 4.57 10.39
N SER A 152 2.80 5.02 10.01
CA SER A 152 3.20 6.44 10.14
C SER A 152 2.38 7.37 9.23
N ALA A 153 1.96 6.89 8.06
CA ALA A 153 1.09 7.62 7.14
C ALA A 153 -0.37 7.64 7.61
N GLY A 154 -0.74 6.82 8.60
CA GLY A 154 -2.09 6.74 9.14
C GLY A 154 -3.06 5.99 8.24
N VAL A 155 -2.60 4.96 7.52
CA VAL A 155 -3.49 4.07 6.76
C VAL A 155 -4.43 3.35 7.76
N PRO A 156 -5.76 3.49 7.65
CA PRO A 156 -6.69 2.99 8.68
C PRO A 156 -6.76 1.47 8.82
N GLU A 157 -6.60 0.74 7.73
CA GLU A 157 -6.62 -0.72 7.74
C GLU A 157 -5.57 -1.27 6.76
N TYR A 158 -4.77 -2.23 7.21
CA TYR A 158 -3.69 -2.81 6.42
C TYR A 158 -3.73 -4.33 6.50
N TRP A 159 -3.82 -5.01 5.35
CA TRP A 159 -3.86 -6.46 5.27
C TRP A 159 -2.55 -7.01 4.73
N ILE A 160 -2.02 -8.01 5.41
CA ILE A 160 -0.91 -8.83 4.90
C ILE A 160 -1.45 -10.21 4.59
N VAL A 161 -1.42 -10.56 3.30
CA VAL A 161 -1.79 -11.89 2.82
C VAL A 161 -0.54 -12.75 2.75
N HIS A 162 -0.62 -13.93 3.35
CA HIS A 162 0.43 -14.94 3.38
C HIS A 162 0.01 -16.13 2.51
N PRO A 163 0.36 -16.16 1.21
CA PRO A 163 -0.09 -17.23 0.30
C PRO A 163 0.37 -18.63 0.72
N PHE A 164 1.58 -18.75 1.28
CA PHE A 164 2.14 -20.06 1.65
C PHE A 164 1.47 -20.63 2.90
N GLU A 165 1.28 -19.82 3.93
CA GLU A 165 0.58 -20.17 5.16
C GLU A 165 -0.95 -20.18 4.98
N GLN A 166 -1.45 -19.66 3.86
CA GLN A 166 -2.87 -19.43 3.58
C GLN A 166 -3.57 -18.63 4.69
N THR A 167 -2.92 -17.57 5.16
CA THR A 167 -3.50 -16.70 6.18
C THR A 167 -3.54 -15.25 5.75
N ILE A 168 -4.41 -14.48 6.40
CA ILE A 168 -4.50 -13.03 6.23
C ILE A 168 -4.44 -12.41 7.62
N THR A 169 -3.51 -11.49 7.84
CA THR A 169 -3.44 -10.71 9.08
C THR A 169 -3.92 -9.30 8.80
N VAL A 170 -4.85 -8.81 9.62
CA VAL A 170 -5.38 -7.45 9.50
C VAL A 170 -4.83 -6.58 10.61
N TYR A 171 -4.27 -5.44 10.24
CA TYR A 171 -3.73 -4.44 11.15
C TYR A 171 -4.61 -3.20 11.14
N ARG A 172 -4.90 -2.68 12.33
CA ARG A 172 -5.67 -1.44 12.56
C ARG A 172 -5.03 -0.63 13.67
N PRO A 173 -5.08 0.71 13.63
CA PRO A 173 -4.54 1.52 14.71
C PRO A 173 -5.36 1.32 16.00
N ASP A 174 -4.65 1.10 17.11
CA ASP A 174 -5.22 1.10 18.45
C ASP A 174 -5.47 2.53 18.95
N SER A 175 -5.90 2.68 20.20
CA SER A 175 -6.14 3.99 20.82
C SER A 175 -4.90 4.89 20.90
N SER A 176 -3.69 4.34 20.73
CA SER A 176 -2.43 5.08 20.67
C SER A 176 -2.01 5.44 19.25
N GLY A 177 -2.78 5.01 18.23
CA GLY A 177 -2.49 5.23 16.83
C GLY A 177 -1.48 4.24 16.24
N ARG A 178 -1.11 3.18 16.97
CA ARG A 178 -0.20 2.13 16.48
C ARG A 178 -0.98 0.92 16.01
N TYR A 179 -0.48 0.23 14.99
CA TYR A 179 -1.08 -0.98 14.48
C TYR A 179 -1.09 -2.11 15.51
N ALA A 180 -2.29 -2.62 15.75
CA ALA A 180 -2.55 -3.88 16.41
C ALA A 180 -3.00 -4.91 15.37
N GLY A 181 -2.29 -6.04 15.32
CA GLY A 181 -2.63 -7.15 14.43
C GLY A 181 -3.77 -8.00 14.98
N SER A 182 -4.66 -8.43 14.10
CA SER A 182 -5.66 -9.44 14.40
C SER A 182 -5.01 -10.80 14.65
N ARG A 183 -5.79 -11.77 15.16
CA ARG A 183 -5.43 -13.17 14.92
C ARG A 183 -5.46 -13.42 13.41
N PRO A 184 -4.52 -14.22 12.86
CA PRO A 184 -4.56 -14.55 11.44
C PRO A 184 -5.87 -15.25 11.07
N PHE A 185 -6.51 -14.76 10.02
CA PHE A 185 -7.65 -15.38 9.39
C PHE A 185 -7.15 -16.54 8.52
N ALA A 186 -7.66 -17.74 8.76
CA ALA A 186 -7.27 -18.98 8.08
C ALA A 186 -8.48 -19.62 7.37
N PRO A 187 -8.30 -20.61 6.47
CA PRO A 187 -9.41 -21.29 5.82
C PRO A 187 -10.40 -21.87 6.85
N GLY A 188 -11.69 -21.62 6.63
CA GLY A 188 -12.75 -21.92 7.59
C GLY A 188 -13.22 -20.72 8.43
N SER A 189 -12.54 -19.58 8.34
CA SER A 189 -12.99 -18.30 8.91
C SER A 189 -13.54 -17.34 7.85
N GLN A 190 -14.28 -16.32 8.32
CA GLN A 190 -14.77 -15.20 7.53
C GLN A 190 -13.92 -13.97 7.85
N LEU A 191 -13.27 -13.40 6.82
CA LEU A 191 -12.55 -12.15 6.93
C LEU A 191 -13.54 -10.99 6.86
N THR A 192 -13.38 -10.01 7.74
CA THR A 192 -14.20 -8.80 7.84
C THR A 192 -13.34 -7.55 7.87
N SER A 193 -13.90 -6.44 7.39
CA SER A 193 -13.26 -5.12 7.37
C SER A 193 -14.04 -4.11 8.22
N GLU A 194 -13.33 -3.21 8.90
CA GLU A 194 -13.95 -2.06 9.56
C GLU A 194 -14.18 -0.91 8.57
N ILE A 195 -13.38 -0.86 7.51
CA ILE A 195 -13.50 0.11 6.41
C ILE A 195 -14.60 -0.33 5.43
N LEU A 196 -14.56 -1.58 5.00
CA LEU A 196 -15.54 -2.15 4.07
C LEU A 196 -16.68 -2.80 4.86
N LYS A 197 -17.53 -1.96 5.46
CA LYS A 197 -18.67 -2.44 6.27
C LYS A 197 -19.53 -3.41 5.49
N GLU A 198 -19.92 -4.51 6.15
CA GLU A 198 -20.74 -5.61 5.62
C GLU A 198 -20.02 -6.49 4.58
N LEU A 199 -18.74 -6.26 4.32
CA LEU A 199 -17.94 -7.17 3.53
C LEU A 199 -17.54 -8.38 4.38
N GLU A 200 -17.93 -9.56 3.94
CA GLU A 200 -17.48 -10.84 4.48
C GLU A 200 -16.83 -11.65 3.35
N ILE A 201 -15.59 -12.09 3.57
CA ILE A 201 -14.83 -12.89 2.60
C ILE A 201 -14.50 -14.24 3.22
N PRO A 202 -15.02 -15.36 2.67
CA PRO A 202 -14.59 -16.69 3.08
C PRO A 202 -13.11 -16.89 2.74
N VAL A 203 -12.27 -17.05 3.76
CA VAL A 203 -10.81 -17.10 3.56
C VAL A 203 -10.39 -18.30 2.72
N ALA A 204 -11.15 -19.39 2.79
CA ALA A 204 -10.95 -20.57 1.95
C ALA A 204 -11.04 -20.26 0.44
N GLU A 205 -11.89 -19.30 0.05
CA GLU A 205 -12.06 -18.94 -1.37
C GLU A 205 -10.89 -18.12 -1.91
N VAL A 206 -10.27 -17.27 -1.06
CA VAL A 206 -9.08 -16.47 -1.41
C VAL A 206 -7.96 -17.39 -1.93
N PHE A 207 -7.73 -18.50 -1.24
CA PHE A 207 -6.66 -19.43 -1.56
C PHE A 207 -7.08 -20.58 -2.51
N SER A 208 -8.35 -20.62 -2.93
CA SER A 208 -8.89 -21.71 -3.77
C SER A 208 -8.37 -21.69 -5.23
N ARG A 209 -7.91 -22.84 -5.71
CA ARG A 209 -7.63 -23.04 -7.14
C ARG A 209 -8.94 -23.44 -7.82
N LYS A 210 -9.48 -22.57 -8.67
CA LYS A 210 -10.66 -22.87 -9.51
C LYS A 210 -10.23 -23.64 -10.75
#